data_AF-A0A838V0L9-F1
#
_entry.id   AF-A0A838V0L9-F1
#
_cell.length_a   1.000
_cell.length_b   1.000
_cell.length_c   1.000
_cell.angle_alpha   90.00
_cell.angle_beta   90.00
_cell.angle_gamma   90.00
#
_symmetry.space_group_name_H-M   'P 1'
#
loop_
_entity.id
_entity.type
_entity.pdbx_description
1 polymer ?
#
loop_
_entity_poly.entity_id
_entity_poly.type
_entity_poly.pdbx_seq_one_letter_code
_entity_poly.pdbx_strand_id
1 'polypeptide(L)' 'MSLPLTHAVVRAQVRRALLEREVSHLREALADARTQAERASLTERLDDAERGLRALGPDPAPKMS' A
#
# COMPACT_ATOMS: atom_id res chain seq x y z
N MET A 1 -8.41 28.97 11.93
CA MET A 1 -7.74 28.61 10.66
C MET A 1 -7.16 27.20 10.82
N SER A 2 -7.92 26.15 10.48
CA SER A 2 -7.53 24.76 10.76
C SER A 2 -7.67 23.91 9.50
N LEU A 3 -6.68 23.95 8.60
CA LEU A 3 -6.65 23.12 7.38
C LEU A 3 -5.36 22.29 7.11
N PRO A 4 -4.28 22.28 7.92
CA PRO A 4 -3.11 21.45 7.59
C PRO A 4 -3.32 19.95 7.93
N LEU A 5 -4.10 19.64 8.97
CA LEU A 5 -4.29 18.26 9.43
C LEU A 5 -5.11 17.42 8.44
N THR A 6 -6.17 17.99 7.86
CA THR A 6 -7.05 17.27 6.92
C THR A 6 -6.31 16.85 5.66
N HIS A 7 -5.43 17.71 5.11
CA HIS A 7 -4.70 17.38 3.89
C HIS A 7 -3.65 16.29 4.09
N ALA A 8 -2.99 16.25 5.26
CA ALA A 8 -2.04 15.20 5.60
C ALA A 8 -2.73 13.83 5.77
N VAL A 9 -3.90 13.80 6.43
CA VAL A 9 -4.71 12.58 6.61
C VAL A 9 -5.21 12.07 5.26
N VAL A 10 -5.78 12.94 4.42
CA VAL A 10 -6.24 12.55 3.08
C VAL A 10 -5.09 12.01 2.24
N ARG A 11 -3.91 12.63 2.29
CA ARG A 11 -2.73 12.14 1.56
C ARG A 11 -2.28 10.76 2.04
N ALA A 12 -2.28 10.53 3.36
CA ALA A 12 -1.94 9.25 3.94
C ALA A 12 -2.94 8.15 3.51
N GLN A 13 -4.24 8.46 3.54
CA GLN A 13 -5.30 7.54 3.10
C GLN A 13 -5.20 7.21 1.61
N VAL A 14 -5.00 8.21 0.74
CA VAL A 14 -4.82 7.99 -0.70
C VAL A 14 -3.57 7.14 -0.95
N ARG A 15 -2.45 7.43 -0.28
CA ARG A 15 -1.22 6.65 -0.43
C ARG A 15 -1.40 5.21 0.03
N ARG A 16 -2.13 4.99 1.13
CA ARG A 16 -2.46 3.65 1.62
C ARG A 16 -3.28 2.88 0.58
N ALA A 17 -4.38 3.46 0.09
CA ALA A 17 -5.25 2.82 -0.89
C ALA A 17 -4.51 2.42 -2.17
N LEU A 18 -3.55 3.26 -2.63
CA LEU A 18 -2.70 2.94 -3.76
C LEU A 18 -1.80 1.71 -3.49
N LEU A 19 -1.18 1.63 -2.31
CA LEU A 19 -0.35 0.50 -1.92
C LEU A 19 -1.17 -0.79 -1.73
N GLU A 20 -2.38 -0.72 -1.18
CA GLU A 20 -3.26 -1.87 -1.03
C GLU A 20 -3.67 -2.45 -2.39
N ARG A 21 -3.97 -1.55 -3.35
CA ARG A 21 -4.22 -1.94 -4.73
C ARG A 21 -2.98 -2.57 -5.36
N GLU A 22 -1.81 -1.97 -5.19
CA GLU A 22 -0.56 -2.51 -5.73
C GLU A 22 -0.25 -3.91 -5.17
N VAL A 23 -0.38 -4.11 -3.86
CA VAL A 23 -0.23 -5.42 -3.20
C VAL A 23 -1.18 -6.45 -3.79
N SER A 24 -2.44 -6.08 -4.02
CA SER A 24 -3.43 -6.99 -4.62
C SER A 24 -3.03 -7.39 -6.04
N HIS A 25 -2.66 -6.41 -6.87
CA HIS A 25 -2.18 -6.64 -8.24
C HIS A 25 -0.90 -7.50 -8.27
N LEU A 26 0.06 -7.28 -7.36
CA LEU A 26 1.29 -8.05 -7.30
C LEU A 26 1.04 -9.50 -6.87
N ARG A 27 0.08 -9.74 -5.97
CA ARG A 27 -0.33 -11.10 -5.59
C ARG A 27 -0.98 -11.85 -6.74
N GLU A 28 -1.85 -11.19 -7.50
CA GLU A 28 -2.42 -11.76 -8.73
C GLU A 28 -1.34 -12.08 -9.76
N ALA A 29 -0.45 -11.12 -10.04
CA ALA A 29 0.67 -11.34 -10.97
C ALA A 29 1.61 -12.47 -10.51
N LEU A 30 1.83 -12.63 -9.20
CA LEU A 30 2.65 -13.71 -8.65
C LEU A 30 1.98 -15.08 -8.83
N ALA A 31 0.65 -15.15 -8.73
CA ALA A 31 -0.10 -16.37 -9.00
C ALA A 31 0.00 -16.79 -10.48
N ASP A 32 0.03 -15.81 -11.39
CA ASP A 32 0.14 -16.03 -12.84
C ASP A 32 1.58 -16.19 -13.35
N ALA A 33 2.58 -15.95 -12.50
CA ALA A 33 3.99 -15.96 -12.90
C ALA A 33 4.45 -17.35 -13.35
N ARG A 34 5.03 -17.39 -14.56
CA ARG A 34 5.39 -18.63 -15.26
C ARG A 34 6.85 -19.01 -15.08
N THR A 35 7.70 -18.05 -14.70
CA THR A 35 9.13 -18.29 -14.48
C THR A 35 9.55 -17.98 -13.05
N GLN A 36 10.63 -18.62 -12.62
CA GLN A 36 11.22 -18.35 -11.31
C GLN A 36 11.77 -16.92 -11.21
N ALA A 37 12.29 -16.37 -12.31
CA ALA A 37 12.77 -14.99 -12.36
C ALA A 37 11.63 -13.97 -12.19
N GLU A 38 10.49 -14.18 -12.86
CA GLU A 38 9.28 -13.36 -12.66
C GLU A 38 8.81 -13.43 -11.22
N ARG A 39 8.74 -14.65 -10.65
CA ARG A 39 8.34 -14.85 -9.25
C ARG A 39 9.25 -14.11 -8.28
N ALA A 40 10.56 -14.20 -8.46
CA ALA A 40 11.53 -13.49 -7.62
C ALA A 40 11.33 -11.97 -7.68
N SER A 41 11.25 -11.41 -8.89
CA SER A 41 11.04 -9.97 -9.08
C SER A 41 9.70 -9.48 -8.49
N LEU A 42 8.62 -10.24 -8.68
CA LEU A 42 7.31 -9.90 -8.12
C LEU A 42 7.27 -10.00 -6.60
N THR A 43 8.00 -10.97 -6.03
CA THR A 43 8.11 -11.15 -4.57
C THR A 43 8.84 -9.97 -3.93
N GLU A 44 9.96 -9.53 -4.51
CA GLU A 44 10.70 -8.35 -4.01
C GLU A 44 9.83 -7.09 -4.01
N ARG A 45 9.09 -6.86 -5.11
CA ARG A 45 8.15 -5.73 -5.22
C ARG A 45 7.01 -5.83 -4.22
N LEU A 46 6.49 -7.03 -3.99
CA LEU A 46 5.42 -7.26 -3.01
C LEU A 46 5.92 -6.95 -1.59
N ASP A 47 7.11 -7.42 -1.24
CA ASP A 47 7.73 -7.14 0.05
C ASP A 47 7.92 -5.62 0.27
N ASP A 48 8.35 -4.90 -0.76
CA ASP A 48 8.50 -3.43 -0.71
C ASP A 48 7.16 -2.71 -0.53
N ALA A 49 6.13 -3.11 -1.26
CA ALA A 49 4.79 -2.53 -1.12
C ALA A 49 4.20 -2.81 0.27
N GLU A 50 4.36 -4.02 0.80
CA GLU A 50 3.92 -4.38 2.15
C GLU A 50 4.74 -3.67 3.24
N ARG A 51 6.04 -3.47 3.05
CA ARG A 51 6.88 -2.62 3.93
C ARG A 51 6.38 -1.18 3.91
N GLY A 52 6.07 -0.63 2.73
CA GLY A 52 5.48 0.69 2.57
C GLY A 52 4.15 0.84 3.30
N LEU A 53 3.27 -0.16 3.19
CA LEU A 53 1.98 -0.18 3.89
C LEU A 53 2.16 -0.20 5.41
N ARG A 54 3.08 -1.03 5.92
CA ARG A 54 3.41 -1.10 7.35
C ARG A 54 3.96 0.22 7.88
N ALA A 55 4.77 0.93 7.10
CA ALA A 55 5.35 2.21 7.49
C ALA A 55 4.31 3.34 7.61
N LEU A 56 3.16 3.24 6.92
CA LEU A 56 2.06 4.20 7.06
C LEU A 56 1.27 4.01 8.37
N GLY A 57 1.50 2.91 9.10
CA GLY A 57 0.77 2.59 10.33
C GLY A 57 -0.66 2.10 10.08
N PRO A 58 -1.47 1.91 11.12
CA PRO A 58 -2.90 1.61 10.97
C PRO A 58 -3.64 2.79 10.31
N ASP A 59 -4.75 2.49 9.62
CA ASP A 59 -5.60 3.53 9.02
C ASP A 59 -5.95 4.55 10.10
N PRO A 60 -5.65 5.86 9.90
CA PRO A 60 -6.07 6.89 10.83
C PRO A 60 -7.61 6.93 10.83
N ALA A 61 -8.21 6.12 11.70
CA ALA A 61 -9.64 6.07 11.86
C ALA A 61 -10.14 7.51 12.06
N PRO A 62 -11.16 7.96 11.32
CA PRO A 62 -11.75 9.25 11.59
C PRO A 62 -12.29 9.20 13.01
N LYS A 63 -11.66 9.92 13.94
CA LYS A 63 -12.24 10.16 15.27
C LYS A 63 -13.47 11.03 15.06
N MET A 64 -14.62 10.39 14.84
CA MET A 64 -15.91 11.01 14.99
C MET A 64 -16.21 11.01 16.50
N SER A 65 -15.84 12.11 17.15
CA SER A 65 -16.35 12.49 18.48
C SER A 65 -17.60 13.34 18.31
#